data_AF-A0A0R3RBP6-F1
#
_entry.id   AF-A0A0R3RBP6-F1
#
_cell.length_a   1.000
_cell.length_b   1.000
_cell.length_c   1.000
_cell.angle_alpha   90.00
_cell.angle_beta   90.00
_cell.angle_gamma   90.00
#
_symmetry.space_group_name_H-M   'P 1'
#
loop_
_entity.id
_entity.type
_entity.pdbx_description
1 polymer ?
#
loop_
_entity_poly.entity_id
_entity_poly.type
_entity_poly.pdbx_seq_one_letter_code
_entity_poly.pdbx_strand_id
1 'polypeptide(L)'
;DARISVAGITSFEFAQIAARSVAIDPDFTKRGSGHMFIAARSVAIDPDFTKRGSGHMFVSGERNLLLHHRTFFGNYREKILYEGMDCDGIITQISWQGCCIAFTNETGTRIFDNLTLFIESADLKILFYFRNANQLIALVQPTHEKQSTFAIKVRPSHCWINNETLAIGWYDTISICMIIGSSDSQASFYTSFFQAFNKLRFSSFHKFVVVSSIEKKEVEVHYAWKFDMYIADISFTLSDDKSCFWKEITVFGMKKAAVEN
;
A
#
# COMPACT_ATOMS: atom_id res chain seq x y z
N ASP A 1 18.97 -11.56 -15.97
CA ASP A 1 19.20 -12.37 -14.77
C ASP A 1 19.00 -11.55 -13.51
N ALA A 2 18.00 -11.94 -12.70
CA ALA A 2 17.73 -11.39 -11.38
C ALA A 2 18.86 -11.72 -10.40
N ARG A 3 19.45 -10.73 -9.71
CA ARG A 3 20.48 -10.94 -8.68
C ARG A 3 19.91 -10.78 -7.28
N ILE A 4 20.18 -11.73 -6.41
CA ILE A 4 19.78 -11.71 -5.00
C ILE A 4 20.99 -11.90 -4.11
N SER A 5 21.12 -11.03 -3.12
CA SER A 5 22.07 -11.17 -2.02
C SER A 5 21.36 -11.45 -0.71
N VAL A 6 21.99 -12.26 0.13
CA VAL A 6 21.48 -12.63 1.44
C VAL A 6 22.42 -12.07 2.51
N ALA A 7 21.87 -11.30 3.45
CA ALA A 7 22.57 -10.78 4.60
C ALA A 7 22.03 -11.42 5.88
N GLY A 8 22.90 -12.09 6.63
CA GLY A 8 22.56 -12.66 7.93
C GLY A 8 22.54 -11.58 9.02
N ILE A 9 21.52 -11.60 9.87
CA ILE A 9 21.40 -10.72 11.04
C ILE A 9 21.31 -11.54 12.33
N THR A 10 21.74 -10.96 13.45
CA THR A 10 21.62 -11.62 14.76
C THR A 10 20.16 -11.73 15.20
N SER A 11 19.85 -12.64 16.13
CA SER A 11 18.50 -12.81 16.68
C SER A 11 17.96 -11.56 17.39
N PHE A 12 18.85 -10.78 18.00
CA PHE A 12 18.51 -9.50 18.64
C PHE A 12 18.13 -8.43 17.60
N GLU A 13 18.93 -8.27 16.54
CA GLU A 13 18.63 -7.34 15.43
C GLU A 13 17.36 -7.76 14.69
N PHE A 14 17.16 -9.07 14.50
CA PHE A 14 15.92 -9.61 13.94
C PHE A 14 14.69 -9.20 14.76
N ALA A 15 14.76 -9.31 16.09
CA ALA A 15 13.67 -8.91 16.97
C ALA A 15 13.37 -7.40 16.88
N GLN A 16 14.40 -6.55 16.75
CA GLN A 16 14.23 -5.11 16.59
C GLN A 16 13.60 -4.72 15.24
N ILE A 17 14.08 -5.32 14.15
CA ILE A 17 13.52 -5.11 12.80
C ILE A 17 12.08 -5.58 12.75
N ALA A 18 11.79 -6.74 13.35
CA ALA A 18 10.42 -7.23 13.48
C ALA A 18 9.55 -6.26 14.31
N ALA A 19 10.09 -5.59 15.34
CA ALA A 19 9.36 -4.77 16.31
C ALA A 19 8.91 -3.35 15.84
N ARG A 20 8.94 -3.04 14.54
CA ARG A 20 8.52 -1.74 13.98
C ARG A 20 7.26 -1.18 14.68
N SER A 21 7.42 -0.06 15.37
CA SER A 21 6.35 0.69 16.03
C SER A 21 6.31 2.09 15.45
N VAL A 22 5.12 2.56 15.05
CA VAL A 22 4.92 3.94 14.60
C VAL A 22 4.33 4.75 15.75
N ALA A 23 5.01 5.82 16.15
CA ALA A 23 4.42 6.86 16.98
C ALA A 23 3.86 7.95 16.06
N ILE A 24 2.55 8.17 16.07
CA ILE A 24 1.93 9.33 15.44
C ILE A 24 1.95 10.47 16.46
N ASP A 25 2.34 11.65 16.03
CA ASP A 25 2.45 12.89 16.81
C ASP A 25 1.22 13.09 17.75
N PRO A 26 1.42 13.21 19.07
CA PRO A 26 0.34 13.44 20.02
C PRO A 26 -0.44 14.74 19.75
N ASP A 27 0.11 15.73 19.06
CA ASP A 27 -0.61 16.98 18.75
C ASP A 27 -1.67 16.83 17.64
N PHE A 28 -1.71 15.71 16.90
CA PHE A 28 -2.82 15.37 16.00
C PHE A 28 -4.12 15.07 16.77
N THR A 29 -4.01 14.61 18.02
CA THR A 29 -5.18 14.27 18.86
C THR A 29 -5.87 15.48 19.50
N LYS A 30 -5.21 16.65 19.54
CA LYS A 30 -5.73 17.84 20.23
C LYS A 30 -6.71 18.69 19.40
N ARG A 31 -6.83 18.46 18.09
CA ARG A 31 -7.73 19.22 17.21
C ARG A 31 -8.96 18.41 16.80
N GLY A 32 -9.86 18.19 17.76
CA GLY A 32 -11.30 18.19 17.49
C GLY A 32 -11.93 17.02 16.72
N SER A 33 -11.26 15.87 16.58
CA SER A 33 -11.93 14.63 16.12
C SER A 33 -12.01 13.64 17.29
N GLY A 34 -13.24 13.31 17.70
CA GLY A 34 -13.49 12.41 18.80
C GLY A 34 -12.81 11.05 18.63
N HIS A 35 -12.14 10.62 19.69
CA HIS A 35 -11.97 9.21 20.06
C HIS A 35 -11.14 8.30 19.12
N MET A 36 -9.93 8.70 18.72
CA MET A 36 -8.93 7.72 18.27
C MET A 36 -8.23 7.08 19.47
N PHE A 37 -8.92 6.16 20.16
CA PHE A 37 -8.35 5.35 21.26
C PHE A 37 -7.73 4.02 20.79
N ILE A 38 -7.55 3.84 19.49
CA ILE A 38 -6.93 2.65 18.91
C ILE A 38 -5.57 3.06 18.36
N ALA A 39 -4.50 2.58 18.99
CA ALA A 39 -3.13 2.84 18.57
C ALA A 39 -2.89 2.16 17.21
N ALA A 40 -2.79 2.94 16.14
CA ALA A 40 -2.46 2.42 14.82
C ALA A 40 -1.10 1.70 14.87
N ARG A 41 -1.04 0.45 14.39
CA ARG A 41 0.21 -0.33 14.36
C ARG A 41 1.10 0.06 13.19
N SER A 42 0.49 0.48 12.09
CA SER A 42 1.17 0.88 10.87
C SER A 42 0.45 2.06 10.22
N VAL A 43 1.21 2.87 9.49
CA VAL A 43 0.68 4.00 8.72
C VAL A 43 1.44 4.14 7.41
N ALA A 44 0.80 4.72 6.40
CA ALA A 44 1.47 5.21 5.21
C ALA A 44 0.85 6.54 4.78
N ILE A 45 1.67 7.41 4.20
CA ILE A 45 1.28 8.77 3.83
C ILE A 45 1.18 8.84 2.30
N ASP A 46 0.19 9.55 1.79
CA ASP A 46 0.11 9.85 0.36
C ASP A 46 1.39 10.55 -0.12
N PRO A 47 2.03 10.11 -1.23
CA PRO A 47 3.14 10.84 -1.84
C PRO A 47 2.87 12.34 -2.09
N ASP A 48 1.61 12.71 -2.32
CA ASP A 48 1.17 14.08 -2.55
C ASP A 48 0.68 14.80 -1.27
N PHE A 49 0.91 14.23 -0.09
CA PHE A 49 0.38 14.74 1.18
C PHE A 49 0.73 16.21 1.44
N THR A 50 1.92 16.67 1.03
CA THR A 50 2.36 18.05 1.23
C THR A 50 1.84 19.01 0.16
N LYS A 51 1.31 18.51 -0.97
CA LYS A 51 0.81 19.35 -2.06
C LYS A 51 -0.48 20.05 -1.67
N ARG A 52 -0.60 21.33 -2.02
CA ARG A 52 -1.81 22.11 -1.74
C ARG A 52 -2.99 21.51 -2.51
N GLY A 53 -4.09 21.25 -1.80
CA GLY A 53 -5.31 20.71 -2.40
C GLY A 53 -5.30 19.21 -2.68
N SER A 54 -4.28 18.47 -2.25
CA SER A 54 -4.25 16.99 -2.37
C SER A 54 -5.22 16.27 -1.44
N GLY A 55 -5.82 16.98 -0.48
CA GLY A 55 -6.64 16.39 0.57
C GLY A 55 -5.82 15.80 1.72
N HIS A 56 -4.49 15.96 1.72
CA HIS A 56 -3.59 15.56 2.83
C HIS A 56 -3.91 14.15 3.36
N MET A 57 -3.91 13.16 2.47
CA MET A 57 -4.39 11.82 2.78
C MET A 57 -3.33 10.93 3.42
N PHE A 58 -3.76 10.06 4.33
CA PHE A 58 -2.91 9.02 4.88
C PHE A 58 -3.76 7.78 5.20
N VAL A 59 -3.11 6.63 5.33
CA VAL A 59 -3.74 5.39 5.75
C VAL A 59 -3.16 4.94 7.08
N SER A 60 -4.01 4.37 7.92
CA SER A 60 -3.64 3.73 9.18
C SER A 60 -4.17 2.32 9.22
N GLY A 61 -3.43 1.39 9.83
CA GLY A 61 -3.86 0.01 9.98
C GLY A 61 -3.57 -0.57 11.34
N GLU A 62 -4.55 -1.32 11.80
CA GLU A 62 -4.44 -2.28 12.90
C GLU A 62 -5.12 -3.58 12.45
N ARG A 63 -6.40 -3.80 12.77
CA ARG A 63 -7.19 -4.88 12.14
C ARG A 63 -7.84 -4.42 10.84
N ASN A 64 -8.29 -3.17 10.81
CA ASN A 64 -8.90 -2.53 9.65
C ASN A 64 -7.90 -1.59 8.98
N LEU A 65 -8.02 -1.40 7.67
CA LEU A 65 -7.32 -0.37 6.92
C LEU A 65 -8.24 0.85 6.78
N LEU A 66 -7.84 1.98 7.34
CA LEU A 66 -8.60 3.22 7.32
C LEU A 66 -7.86 4.27 6.47
N LEU A 67 -8.57 4.85 5.50
CA LEU A 67 -8.13 6.01 4.73
C LEU A 67 -8.66 7.28 5.36
N HIS A 68 -7.73 8.15 5.74
CA HIS A 68 -7.98 9.46 6.28
C HIS A 68 -7.81 10.50 5.18
N HIS A 69 -8.80 11.36 5.00
CA HIS A 69 -8.70 12.49 4.07
C HIS A 69 -9.19 13.77 4.74
N ARG A 70 -8.51 14.87 4.45
CA ARG A 70 -8.88 16.20 4.93
C ARG A 70 -9.98 16.78 4.05
N THR A 71 -11.09 17.15 4.67
CA THR A 71 -12.20 17.84 4.03
C THR A 71 -11.91 19.34 3.88
N PHE A 72 -12.68 20.02 3.04
CA PHE A 72 -12.59 21.47 2.84
C PHE A 72 -12.78 22.28 4.13
N PHE A 73 -13.53 21.76 5.10
CA PHE A 73 -13.72 22.38 6.42
C PHE A 73 -12.57 22.11 7.39
N GLY A 74 -11.47 21.52 6.92
CA GLY A 74 -10.26 21.28 7.70
C GLY A 74 -10.28 20.00 8.54
N ASN A 75 -11.45 19.39 8.75
CA ASN A 75 -11.61 18.15 9.51
C ASN A 75 -11.23 16.93 8.66
N TYR A 76 -10.69 15.90 9.32
CA TYR A 76 -10.47 14.60 8.70
C TYR A 76 -11.75 13.76 8.69
N ARG A 77 -11.94 13.04 7.59
CA ARG A 77 -12.95 11.99 7.46
C ARG A 77 -12.26 10.68 7.16
N GLU A 78 -12.81 9.61 7.73
CA GLU A 78 -12.30 8.26 7.62
C GLU A 78 -13.16 7.46 6.62
N LYS A 79 -12.52 6.61 5.84
CA LYS A 79 -13.15 5.62 4.96
C LYS A 79 -12.48 4.27 5.22
N ILE A 80 -13.28 3.26 5.55
CA ILE A 80 -12.77 1.89 5.69
C ILE A 80 -12.44 1.37 4.28
N LEU A 81 -11.18 0.99 4.05
CA LEU A 81 -10.73 0.35 2.82
C LEU A 81 -10.78 -1.17 2.90
N TYR A 82 -10.52 -1.69 4.09
CA TYR A 82 -10.54 -3.11 4.39
C TYR A 82 -10.97 -3.31 5.84
N GLU A 83 -11.89 -4.23 6.04
CA GLU A 83 -12.35 -4.69 7.34
C GLU A 83 -11.78 -6.09 7.59
N GLY A 84 -10.85 -6.19 8.54
CA GLY A 84 -10.16 -7.44 8.82
C GLY A 84 -10.98 -8.33 9.74
N MET A 85 -11.02 -9.63 9.43
CA MET A 85 -11.57 -10.63 10.35
C MET A 85 -10.50 -11.10 11.34
N ASP A 86 -10.89 -11.74 12.45
CA ASP A 86 -9.91 -12.27 13.40
C ASP A 86 -8.96 -13.31 12.77
N CYS A 87 -9.40 -14.02 11.74
CA CYS A 87 -8.59 -14.97 10.99
C CYS A 87 -7.56 -14.31 10.04
N ASP A 88 -7.71 -13.02 9.74
CA ASP A 88 -6.77 -12.26 8.92
C ASP A 88 -5.56 -11.75 9.72
N GLY A 89 -5.67 -11.79 11.05
CA GLY A 89 -4.68 -11.23 11.95
C GLY A 89 -4.62 -9.70 11.87
N ILE A 90 -3.51 -9.15 12.36
CA ILE A 90 -3.26 -7.71 12.33
C ILE A 90 -2.47 -7.31 11.09
N ILE A 91 -2.70 -6.09 10.61
CA ILE A 91 -1.91 -5.43 9.58
C ILE A 91 -0.55 -5.09 10.19
N THR A 92 0.50 -5.73 9.67
CA THR A 92 1.88 -5.58 10.15
C THR A 92 2.62 -4.47 9.43
N GLN A 93 2.28 -4.19 8.18
CA GLN A 93 2.94 -3.16 7.37
C GLN A 93 1.96 -2.55 6.36
N ILE A 94 2.11 -1.26 6.11
CA ILE A 94 1.43 -0.52 5.05
C ILE A 94 2.47 0.31 4.31
N SER A 95 2.29 0.45 3.00
CA SER A 95 3.05 1.40 2.18
C SER A 95 2.14 1.99 1.11
N TRP A 96 2.50 3.20 0.67
CA TRP A 96 1.76 3.93 -0.36
C TRP A 96 2.75 4.42 -1.40
N GLN A 97 2.59 3.97 -2.65
CA GLN A 97 3.42 4.36 -3.78
C GLN A 97 2.54 4.80 -4.95
N GLY A 98 2.69 6.04 -5.41
CA GLY A 98 1.83 6.61 -6.44
C GLY A 98 0.35 6.53 -6.07
N CYS A 99 -0.44 5.88 -6.92
CA CYS A 99 -1.85 5.59 -6.66
C CYS A 99 -2.08 4.29 -5.90
N CYS A 100 -1.05 3.46 -5.68
CA CYS A 100 -1.21 2.14 -5.09
C CYS A 100 -0.95 2.16 -3.59
N ILE A 101 -1.82 1.47 -2.84
CA ILE A 101 -1.67 1.23 -1.41
C ILE A 101 -1.51 -0.27 -1.21
N ALA A 102 -0.38 -0.69 -0.63
CA ALA A 102 -0.15 -2.07 -0.25
C ALA A 102 -0.21 -2.20 1.27
N PHE A 103 -0.84 -3.27 1.76
CA PHE A 103 -0.69 -3.67 3.15
C PHE A 103 -0.52 -5.18 3.27
N THR A 104 0.10 -5.59 4.37
CA THR A 104 0.43 -6.99 4.65
C THR A 104 -0.12 -7.38 6.01
N ASN A 105 -0.72 -8.56 6.05
CA ASN A 105 -1.13 -9.25 7.28
C ASN A 105 -0.77 -10.74 7.20
N GLU A 106 -1.32 -11.56 8.10
CA GLU A 106 -1.01 -13.00 8.16
C GLU A 106 -1.57 -13.79 6.97
N THR A 107 -2.58 -13.27 6.27
CA THR A 107 -3.23 -13.98 5.14
C THR A 107 -2.68 -13.62 3.77
N GLY A 108 -1.98 -12.49 3.65
CA GLY A 108 -1.43 -12.06 2.37
C GLY A 108 -1.19 -10.56 2.30
N THR A 109 -0.59 -10.15 1.20
CA THR A 109 -0.36 -8.75 0.86
C THR A 109 -1.45 -8.34 -0.11
N ARG A 110 -2.22 -7.34 0.28
CA ARG A 110 -3.30 -6.79 -0.53
C ARG A 110 -2.85 -5.47 -1.13
N ILE A 111 -3.11 -5.31 -2.42
CA ILE A 111 -2.79 -4.10 -3.17
C ILE A 111 -4.09 -3.48 -3.63
N PHE A 112 -4.30 -2.23 -3.22
CA PHE A 112 -5.41 -1.40 -3.66
C PHE A 112 -4.88 -0.39 -4.68
N ASP A 113 -5.60 -0.23 -5.78
CA ASP A 113 -5.52 1.00 -6.54
C ASP A 113 -6.33 2.06 -5.79
N ASN A 114 -5.80 3.28 -5.72
CA ASN A 114 -6.47 4.47 -5.20
C ASN A 114 -6.37 5.56 -6.27
N LEU A 115 -7.03 5.30 -7.41
CA LEU A 115 -6.94 6.11 -8.61
C LEU A 115 -7.30 7.56 -8.34
N THR A 116 -6.48 8.46 -8.86
CA THR A 116 -6.72 9.91 -8.85
C THR A 116 -7.53 10.29 -10.09
N LEU A 117 -8.75 10.77 -9.91
CA LEU A 117 -9.52 11.44 -10.94
C LEU A 117 -9.11 12.90 -11.00
N PHE A 118 -8.76 13.38 -12.19
CA PHE A 118 -8.50 14.78 -12.46
C PHE A 118 -9.74 15.40 -13.10
N ILE A 119 -10.25 16.46 -12.48
CA ILE A 119 -11.28 17.29 -13.08
C ILE A 119 -10.68 18.65 -13.35
N GLU A 120 -10.58 18.99 -14.63
CA GLU A 120 -10.18 20.32 -15.09
C GLU A 120 -11.45 21.10 -15.45
N SER A 121 -11.59 22.30 -14.91
CA SER A 121 -12.59 23.25 -15.39
C SER A 121 -12.02 24.00 -16.59
N ALA A 122 -12.78 24.08 -17.68
CA ALA A 122 -12.37 24.84 -18.86
C ALA A 122 -12.21 26.35 -18.56
N ASP A 123 -12.94 26.86 -17.56
CA ASP A 123 -13.05 28.29 -17.26
C ASP A 123 -12.27 28.69 -15.99
N LEU A 124 -12.10 27.77 -15.05
CA LEU A 124 -11.31 27.94 -13.84
C LEU A 124 -10.09 27.03 -13.93
N LYS A 125 -8.87 27.59 -13.87
CA LYS A 125 -7.61 26.81 -13.71
C LYS A 125 -7.50 26.17 -12.32
N ILE A 126 -8.56 25.49 -11.87
CA ILE A 126 -8.62 24.75 -10.62
C ILE A 126 -8.64 23.26 -11.00
N LEU A 127 -7.56 22.57 -10.64
CA LEU A 127 -7.47 21.12 -10.73
C LEU A 127 -8.06 20.54 -9.45
N PHE A 128 -9.13 19.77 -9.59
CA PHE A 128 -9.64 18.94 -8.49
C PHE A 128 -9.06 17.54 -8.61
N TYR A 129 -8.44 17.07 -7.54
CA TYR A 129 -7.89 15.73 -7.39
C TYR A 129 -8.87 14.92 -6.54
N PHE A 130 -9.45 13.86 -7.10
CA PHE A 130 -10.31 12.94 -6.35
C PHE A 130 -9.71 11.55 -6.35
N ARG A 131 -9.12 11.14 -5.23
CA ARG A 131 -8.73 9.74 -4.98
C ARG A 131 -9.89 8.98 -4.37
N ASN A 132 -10.53 8.07 -5.12
CA ASN A 132 -11.71 7.36 -4.59
C ASN A 132 -11.96 5.97 -5.18
N ALA A 133 -11.29 5.57 -6.26
CA ALA A 133 -11.42 4.20 -6.76
C ALA A 133 -10.51 3.29 -5.92
N ASN A 134 -10.96 2.92 -4.72
CA ASN A 134 -10.26 2.03 -3.78
C ASN A 134 -10.53 0.57 -4.15
N GLN A 135 -10.04 0.17 -5.32
CA GLN A 135 -10.28 -1.15 -5.85
C GLN A 135 -9.15 -2.10 -5.40
N LEU A 136 -9.51 -3.22 -4.79
CA LEU A 136 -8.56 -4.31 -4.59
C LEU A 136 -8.15 -4.86 -5.96
N ILE A 137 -6.87 -4.71 -6.31
CA ILE A 137 -6.31 -5.21 -7.57
C ILE A 137 -5.59 -6.55 -7.41
N ALA A 138 -5.10 -6.85 -6.21
CA ALA A 138 -4.46 -8.14 -5.94
C ALA A 138 -4.47 -8.53 -4.47
N LEU A 139 -4.54 -9.84 -4.25
CA LEU A 139 -4.19 -10.50 -2.99
C LEU A 139 -3.08 -11.51 -3.30
N VAL A 140 -1.86 -11.23 -2.85
CA VAL A 140 -0.72 -12.14 -2.95
C VAL A 140 -0.61 -12.92 -1.66
N GLN A 141 -0.98 -14.19 -1.70
CA GLN A 141 -0.94 -15.07 -0.53
C GLN A 141 0.43 -15.73 -0.40
N PRO A 142 0.89 -16.03 0.83
CA PRO A 142 2.08 -16.83 1.04
C PRO A 142 1.90 -18.24 0.45
N THR A 143 2.96 -18.75 -0.17
CA THR A 143 3.01 -20.11 -0.74
C THR A 143 3.49 -21.17 0.26
N HIS A 144 3.97 -20.78 1.44
CA HIS A 144 4.42 -21.74 2.45
C HIS A 144 3.22 -22.44 3.11
N GLU A 145 3.34 -23.75 3.35
CA GLU A 145 2.42 -24.45 4.24
C GLU A 145 2.44 -23.75 5.60
N LYS A 146 1.28 -23.58 6.22
CA LYS A 146 1.14 -23.05 7.59
C LYS A 146 1.81 -24.03 8.57
N GLN A 147 3.14 -24.03 8.63
CA GLN A 147 3.86 -24.81 9.63
C GLN A 147 3.68 -24.11 10.97
N SER A 148 2.75 -24.70 11.72
CA SER A 148 2.60 -24.64 13.17
C SER A 148 3.95 -24.83 13.88
N THR A 149 4.77 -23.77 13.93
CA THR A 149 5.91 -23.72 14.85
C THR A 149 5.82 -22.42 15.63
N PHE A 150 5.21 -22.54 16.81
CA PHE A 150 4.87 -21.49 17.76
C PHE A 150 6.06 -20.67 18.30
N ALA A 151 7.29 -20.87 17.80
CA ALA A 151 8.50 -20.27 18.38
C ALA A 151 8.98 -19.00 17.66
N ILE A 152 8.80 -18.86 16.34
CA ILE A 152 9.33 -17.71 15.58
C ILE A 152 8.22 -17.11 14.73
N LYS A 153 7.58 -16.06 15.27
CA LYS A 153 6.57 -15.27 14.53
C LYS A 153 7.29 -14.24 13.65
N VAL A 154 7.80 -14.69 12.50
CA VAL A 154 8.35 -13.80 11.47
C VAL A 154 7.23 -12.94 10.92
N ARG A 155 7.40 -11.62 10.94
CA ARG A 155 6.40 -10.71 10.36
C ARG A 155 6.64 -10.59 8.87
N PRO A 156 5.61 -10.78 8.04
CA PRO A 156 5.76 -10.55 6.61
C PRO A 156 6.00 -9.06 6.35
N SER A 157 6.78 -8.79 5.31
CA SER A 157 7.21 -7.45 4.93
C SER A 157 7.05 -7.22 3.43
N HIS A 158 6.99 -5.96 3.02
CA HIS A 158 7.00 -5.59 1.61
C HIS A 158 7.74 -4.27 1.39
N CYS A 159 8.21 -4.07 0.16
CA CYS A 159 8.90 -2.86 -0.25
C CYS A 159 8.59 -2.54 -1.72
N TRP A 160 8.21 -1.30 -2.02
CA TRP A 160 8.08 -0.83 -3.40
C TRP A 160 9.47 -0.61 -3.99
N ILE A 161 9.75 -1.29 -5.09
CA ILE A 161 10.97 -1.07 -5.87
C ILE A 161 10.81 0.16 -6.76
N ASN A 162 9.64 0.30 -7.37
CA ASN A 162 9.23 1.45 -8.17
C ASN A 162 7.69 1.57 -8.15
N ASN A 163 7.10 2.37 -9.03
CA ASN A 163 5.64 2.60 -9.07
C ASN A 163 4.82 1.36 -9.47
N GLU A 164 5.45 0.37 -10.10
CA GLU A 164 4.77 -0.79 -10.67
C GLU A 164 5.28 -2.10 -10.06
N THR A 165 6.40 -2.09 -9.35
CA THR A 165 7.05 -3.31 -8.85
C THR A 165 7.09 -3.32 -7.32
N LEU A 166 6.53 -4.37 -6.72
CA LEU A 166 6.47 -4.60 -5.28
C LEU A 166 7.21 -5.89 -4.94
N ALA A 167 8.18 -5.81 -4.03
CA ALA A 167 8.79 -6.99 -3.41
C ALA A 167 8.04 -7.35 -2.13
N ILE A 168 7.79 -8.64 -1.92
CA ILE A 168 7.05 -9.16 -0.76
C ILE A 168 7.84 -10.30 -0.14
N GLY A 169 8.04 -10.25 1.17
CA GLY A 169 8.75 -11.23 1.99
C GLY A 169 7.81 -11.94 2.93
N TRP A 170 7.77 -13.26 2.81
CA TRP A 170 6.88 -14.14 3.54
C TRP A 170 7.66 -15.26 4.21
N TYR A 171 7.95 -15.16 5.50
CA TYR A 171 8.59 -16.24 6.25
C TYR A 171 9.90 -16.73 5.63
N ASP A 172 9.88 -17.62 4.63
CA ASP A 172 11.01 -18.12 3.87
C ASP A 172 10.91 -17.93 2.35
N THR A 173 9.87 -17.24 1.85
CA THR A 173 9.69 -16.94 0.43
C THR A 173 9.72 -15.44 0.12
N ILE A 174 10.22 -15.11 -1.06
CA ILE A 174 10.14 -13.76 -1.64
C ILE A 174 9.41 -13.83 -2.95
N SER A 175 8.51 -12.89 -3.17
CA SER A 175 7.83 -12.69 -4.44
C SER A 175 8.08 -11.28 -4.95
N ILE A 176 8.38 -11.15 -6.25
CA ILE A 176 8.41 -9.86 -6.95
C ILE A 176 7.16 -9.80 -7.81
N CYS A 177 6.30 -8.86 -7.45
CA CYS A 177 5.03 -8.60 -8.09
C CYS A 177 5.15 -7.37 -8.99
N MET A 178 4.61 -7.45 -10.19
CA MET A 178 4.51 -6.35 -11.13
C MET A 178 3.04 -6.01 -11.38
N ILE A 179 2.72 -4.73 -11.29
CA ILE A 179 1.42 -4.16 -11.57
C ILE A 179 1.39 -3.84 -13.06
N ILE A 180 0.47 -4.47 -13.77
CA ILE A 180 0.31 -4.34 -15.21
C ILE A 180 -1.01 -3.61 -15.46
N GLY A 181 -0.95 -2.45 -16.10
CA GLY A 181 -2.13 -1.75 -16.59
C GLY A 181 -2.54 -2.29 -17.96
N SER A 182 -3.82 -2.64 -18.15
CA SER A 182 -4.34 -2.87 -19.49
C SER A 182 -4.86 -1.55 -20.07
N SER A 183 -4.45 -1.24 -21.30
CA SER A 183 -4.90 -0.08 -22.08
C SER A 183 -6.38 -0.14 -22.50
N ASP A 184 -7.11 -1.18 -22.10
CA ASP A 184 -8.29 -1.66 -22.83
C ASP A 184 -9.61 -1.50 -22.05
N SER A 185 -9.75 -0.50 -21.17
CA SER A 185 -11.00 -0.33 -20.41
C SER A 185 -11.45 1.12 -20.31
N GLN A 186 -11.83 1.68 -21.47
CA GLN A 186 -12.62 2.90 -21.52
C GLN A 186 -14.06 2.61 -21.05
N ALA A 187 -14.53 3.45 -20.10
CA ALA A 187 -15.93 3.79 -19.83
C ALA A 187 -16.85 2.75 -19.15
N SER A 188 -17.27 3.07 -17.93
CA SER A 188 -18.63 2.72 -17.42
C SER A 188 -19.02 3.45 -16.11
N PHE A 189 -18.07 3.89 -15.28
CA PHE A 189 -18.40 4.54 -13.99
C PHE A 189 -18.71 6.06 -14.10
N TYR A 190 -18.30 6.70 -15.20
CA TYR A 190 -18.38 8.16 -15.36
C TYR A 190 -19.82 8.68 -15.52
N THR A 191 -20.72 7.89 -16.08
CA THR A 191 -22.09 8.34 -16.38
C THR A 191 -22.90 8.60 -15.11
N SER A 192 -22.72 7.80 -14.06
CA SER A 192 -23.50 7.91 -12.81
C SER A 192 -23.05 9.06 -11.92
N PHE A 193 -21.74 9.32 -11.82
CA PHE A 193 -21.22 10.44 -11.02
C PHE A 193 -21.54 11.79 -11.70
N PHE A 194 -21.46 11.87 -13.03
CA PHE A 194 -21.87 13.04 -13.79
C PHE A 194 -23.38 13.30 -13.69
N GLN A 195 -24.20 12.24 -13.67
CA GLN A 195 -25.64 12.36 -13.40
C GLN A 195 -25.93 12.86 -11.97
N ALA A 196 -25.20 12.40 -10.96
CA ALA A 196 -25.37 12.85 -9.58
C ALA A 196 -24.92 14.31 -9.37
N PHE A 197 -23.80 14.70 -9.98
CA PHE A 197 -23.26 16.06 -9.88
C PHE A 197 -24.14 17.08 -10.63
N ASN A 198 -24.67 16.74 -11.82
CA ASN A 198 -25.65 17.57 -12.52
C ASN A 198 -27.00 17.68 -11.78
N LYS A 199 -27.31 16.75 -10.87
CA LYS A 199 -28.53 16.80 -10.04
C LYS A 199 -28.43 17.83 -8.92
N LEU A 200 -27.21 18.19 -8.49
CA LEU A 200 -26.94 19.29 -7.59
C LEU A 200 -27.00 20.59 -8.40
N ARG A 201 -28.18 21.25 -8.41
CA ARG A 201 -28.46 22.48 -9.15
C ARG A 201 -27.42 23.59 -8.85
N PHE A 202 -26.34 23.65 -9.62
CA PHE A 202 -25.54 24.86 -9.77
C PHE A 202 -25.97 25.51 -11.08
N SER A 203 -26.65 26.65 -10.99
CA SER A 203 -27.32 27.36 -12.08
C SER A 203 -26.38 28.08 -13.06
N SER A 204 -25.13 27.66 -13.18
CA SER A 204 -24.16 28.26 -14.10
C SER A 204 -23.22 27.17 -14.60
N PHE A 205 -23.49 26.72 -15.84
CA PHE A 205 -22.74 25.67 -16.52
C PHE A 205 -21.28 26.11 -16.70
N HIS A 206 -20.40 25.61 -15.82
CA HIS A 206 -18.97 25.57 -16.10
C HIS A 206 -18.67 24.21 -16.72
N LYS A 207 -18.00 24.20 -17.87
CA LYS A 207 -17.71 22.96 -18.61
C LYS A 207 -16.55 22.23 -17.91
N PHE A 208 -16.87 21.23 -17.11
CA PHE A 208 -15.86 20.37 -16.48
C PHE A 208 -15.50 19.21 -17.43
N VAL A 209 -14.21 19.05 -17.70
CA VAL A 209 -13.66 17.90 -18.42
C VAL A 209 -13.02 16.98 -17.39
N VAL A 210 -13.54 15.77 -17.28
CA VAL A 210 -12.91 14.72 -16.45
C VAL A 210 -11.88 14.03 -17.33
N VAL A 211 -10.62 14.14 -16.97
CA VAL A 211 -9.52 13.48 -17.66
C VAL A 211 -9.01 12.38 -16.73
N SER A 212 -9.44 11.16 -16.96
CA SER A 212 -8.85 10.01 -16.28
C SER A 212 -9.12 8.73 -17.08
N SER A 213 -8.06 7.98 -17.34
CA SER A 213 -8.11 6.63 -17.88
C SER A 213 -8.34 5.65 -16.71
N ILE A 214 -9.39 4.84 -16.76
CA ILE A 214 -9.52 3.68 -15.85
C ILE A 214 -8.79 2.53 -16.53
N GLU A 215 -7.48 2.49 -16.38
CA GLU A 215 -6.73 1.30 -16.76
C GLU A 215 -7.04 0.23 -15.72
N LYS A 216 -7.57 -0.90 -16.17
CA LYS A 216 -7.74 -2.05 -15.29
C LYS A 216 -6.34 -2.55 -14.96
N LYS A 217 -5.96 -2.48 -13.68
CA LYS A 217 -4.68 -3.00 -13.21
C LYS A 217 -4.84 -4.43 -12.73
N GLU A 218 -3.90 -5.26 -13.13
CA GLU A 218 -3.72 -6.62 -12.65
C GLU A 218 -2.30 -6.75 -12.07
N VAL A 219 -2.06 -7.80 -11.30
CA VAL A 219 -0.75 -8.03 -10.68
C VAL A 219 -0.26 -9.41 -11.06
N GLU A 220 0.94 -9.47 -11.60
CA GLU A 220 1.62 -10.70 -11.98
C GLU A 220 2.83 -10.94 -11.05
N VAL A 221 3.02 -12.18 -10.61
CA VAL A 221 4.21 -12.57 -9.85
C VAL A 221 5.29 -12.99 -10.84
N HIS A 222 6.27 -12.10 -11.07
CA HIS A 222 7.34 -12.32 -12.04
C HIS A 222 8.44 -13.24 -11.52
N TYR A 223 8.76 -13.11 -10.24
CA TYR A 223 9.77 -13.91 -9.60
C TYR A 223 9.29 -14.39 -8.25
N ALA A 224 9.64 -15.63 -7.92
CA ALA A 224 9.42 -16.20 -6.61
C ALA A 224 10.62 -17.05 -6.22
N TRP A 225 11.14 -16.84 -5.02
CA TRP A 225 12.25 -17.59 -4.46
C TRP A 225 11.90 -18.12 -3.09
N LYS A 226 12.43 -19.29 -2.76
CA LYS A 226 12.36 -19.89 -1.43
C LYS A 226 13.77 -20.00 -0.87
N PHE A 227 13.94 -19.62 0.39
CA PHE A 227 15.22 -19.59 1.07
C PHE A 227 15.22 -20.54 2.27
N ASP A 228 16.41 -21.04 2.64
CA ASP A 228 16.62 -21.78 3.88
C ASP A 228 16.88 -20.83 5.07
N MET A 229 16.04 -19.81 5.20
CA MET A 229 16.12 -18.80 6.25
C MET A 229 14.76 -18.18 6.56
N TYR A 230 14.65 -17.56 7.73
CA TYR A 230 13.57 -16.70 8.15
C TYR A 230 13.83 -15.25 7.72
N ILE A 231 13.06 -14.75 6.77
CA ILE A 231 13.15 -13.42 6.18
C ILE A 231 12.58 -12.38 7.16
N ALA A 232 13.43 -11.46 7.59
CA ALA A 232 13.05 -10.32 8.43
C ALA A 232 12.54 -9.14 7.60
N ASP A 233 13.28 -8.80 6.54
CA ASP A 233 13.03 -7.62 5.72
C ASP A 233 13.67 -7.77 4.33
N ILE A 234 13.21 -6.93 3.40
CA ILE A 234 13.71 -6.88 2.03
C ILE A 234 14.17 -5.47 1.72
N SER A 235 15.32 -5.36 1.06
CA SER A 235 15.80 -4.13 0.45
C SER A 235 16.23 -4.38 -0.99
N PHE A 236 16.57 -3.33 -1.71
CA PHE A 236 17.03 -3.40 -3.08
C PHE A 236 18.02 -2.27 -3.38
N THR A 237 18.86 -2.48 -4.38
CA THR A 237 19.68 -1.43 -4.99
C THR A 237 19.20 -1.17 -6.41
N LEU A 238 19.29 0.09 -6.85
CA LEU A 238 18.96 0.48 -8.22
C LEU A 238 20.17 0.29 -9.14
N SER A 239 19.90 0.04 -10.41
CA SER A 239 20.92 0.01 -11.44
C SER A 239 21.41 1.41 -11.76
N ASP A 240 22.71 1.51 -12.06
CA ASP A 240 23.40 2.79 -12.31
C ASP A 240 22.99 3.43 -13.65
N ASP A 241 22.28 2.69 -14.51
CA ASP A 241 22.00 3.03 -15.92
C ASP A 241 20.75 3.90 -16.15
N LYS A 242 20.26 4.63 -15.14
CA LYS A 242 19.03 5.47 -15.21
C LYS A 242 17.74 4.73 -15.60
N SER A 243 17.79 3.41 -15.75
CA SER A 243 16.67 2.57 -16.18
C SER A 243 15.55 2.46 -15.13
N CYS A 244 15.75 3.00 -13.91
CA CYS A 244 14.89 2.79 -12.74
C CYS A 244 14.63 1.30 -12.43
N PHE A 245 15.44 0.40 -12.99
CA PHE A 245 15.42 -1.02 -12.71
C PHE A 245 16.27 -1.32 -11.48
N TRP A 246 15.86 -2.35 -10.74
CA TRP A 246 16.64 -2.85 -9.63
C TRP A 246 17.84 -3.66 -10.15
N LYS A 247 18.99 -3.48 -9.49
CA LYS A 247 20.24 -4.19 -9.76
C LYS A 247 20.31 -5.47 -8.93
N GLU A 248 19.88 -5.39 -7.68
CA GLU A 248 19.97 -6.47 -6.71
C GLU A 248 18.87 -6.36 -5.65
N ILE A 249 18.27 -7.50 -5.28
CA ILE A 249 17.42 -7.61 -4.10
C ILE A 249 18.26 -8.15 -2.95
N THR A 250 18.26 -7.45 -1.82
CA THR A 250 18.94 -7.89 -0.60
C THR A 250 17.91 -8.38 0.42
N VAL A 251 18.11 -9.61 0.89
CA VAL A 251 17.24 -10.29 1.84
C VAL A 251 17.92 -10.34 3.20
N PHE A 252 17.25 -9.82 4.22
CA PHE A 252 17.74 -9.88 5.59
C PHE A 252 17.00 -10.97 6.35
N GLY A 253 17.71 -11.72 7.17
CA GLY A 253 17.06 -12.71 8.03
C GLY A 253 17.99 -13.65 8.76
N MET A 254 17.39 -14.67 9.36
CA MET A 254 18.08 -15.64 10.22
C MET A 254 18.01 -17.04 9.61
N LYS A 255 19.15 -17.72 9.50
CA LYS A 255 19.18 -19.11 8.99
C LYS A 255 18.28 -20.01 9.85
N LYS A 256 17.57 -20.94 9.22
CA LYS A 256 16.83 -21.96 9.96
C LYS A 256 17.84 -22.81 10.72
N ALA A 257 17.60 -23.05 12.02
CA ALA A 257 18.45 -23.98 12.77
C ALA A 257 18.32 -25.36 12.11
N ALA A 258 19.45 -26.02 11.84
CA ALA A 258 19.41 -27.42 11.46
C ALA A 258 18.79 -28.18 12.62
N VAL A 259 17.68 -28.88 12.38
CA VAL A 259 17.22 -29.90 13.32
C VAL A 259 18.22 -31.04 13.15
N GLU A 260 19.22 -31.10 14.02
CA GLU A 260 20.03 -32.31 14.17
C GLU A 260 19.09 -33.39 14.69
N ASN A 261 18.79 -34.38 13.83
CA ASN A 261 18.06 -35.59 14.20
C ASN A 261 18.93 -36.52 15.02
#